data_AF-A0A8J7JCK8-F1
#
_entry.id   AF-A0A8J7JCK8-F1
#
_cell.length_a   1.000
_cell.length_b   1.000
_cell.length_c   1.000
_cell.angle_alpha   90.00
_cell.angle_beta   90.00
_cell.angle_gamma   90.00
#
_symmetry.space_group_name_H-M   'P 1'
#
loop_
_entity.id
_entity.type
_entity.pdbx_description
1 polymer ?
#
loop_
_entity_poly.entity_id
_entity_poly.type
_entity_poly.pdbx_seq_one_letter_code
_entity_poly.pdbx_strand_id
1 'polypeptide(L)'
;MDRAPTRLVFMDNLRVFLTLLVVAHHAAQPYGPTGGNWPIANPERAAILGPFFAVNAAFFMGLFFFIAGYFVPPACDRNGTKRLLQSRLRRLGLPVLFFALVVFPPILYALASPPTSFPAFFVQVYVKQLDIEVAHLWFLMHLLVYTALYGLWRYLTRSRPCKIQPPGHGSILIYWLGLSIITFLVRINYPIDRWIDVLGVLPTEMAHLPQYVSLFVLGIMAYRQNWVGRMPISRGLIWLGVGLGAGFLRYLYSLSRTKFALPDLIAGGGFDW
;
A
#
# COMPACT_ATOMS: atom_id res chain seq x y z
N MET A 1 4.81 3.02 -39.36
CA MET A 1 5.84 3.37 -38.37
C MET A 1 5.23 3.24 -36.99
N ASP A 2 5.37 2.07 -36.37
CA ASP A 2 4.94 1.86 -34.99
C ASP A 2 5.89 2.63 -34.07
N ARG A 3 5.43 3.77 -33.54
CA ARG A 3 6.17 4.44 -32.46
C ARG A 3 6.25 3.48 -31.30
N ALA A 4 7.46 3.06 -30.94
CA ALA A 4 7.70 2.35 -29.68
C ALA A 4 6.99 3.12 -28.56
N PRO A 5 6.25 2.44 -27.67
CA PRO A 5 5.49 3.12 -26.63
C PRO A 5 6.45 3.99 -25.80
N THR A 6 6.19 5.30 -25.76
CA THR A 6 7.03 6.25 -25.03
C THR A 6 7.05 5.86 -23.55
N ARG A 7 8.19 5.37 -23.09
CA ARG A 7 8.42 4.98 -21.70
C ARG A 7 8.29 6.21 -20.81
N LEU A 8 7.42 6.14 -19.80
CA LEU A 8 7.22 7.24 -18.84
C LEU A 8 8.32 7.22 -17.78
N VAL A 9 9.48 7.80 -18.10
CA VAL A 9 10.70 7.76 -17.25
C VAL A 9 10.43 8.25 -15.82
N PHE A 10 9.66 9.32 -15.64
CA PHE A 10 9.32 9.82 -14.31
C PHE A 10 8.56 8.81 -13.45
N MET A 11 7.76 7.93 -14.09
CA MET A 11 6.97 6.92 -13.38
C MET A 11 7.86 5.76 -12.91
N ASP A 12 8.95 5.48 -13.64
CA ASP A 12 9.98 4.54 -13.20
C ASP A 12 10.81 5.13 -12.06
N ASN A 13 11.22 6.41 -12.15
CA ASN A 13 11.93 7.09 -11.07
C ASN A 13 11.10 7.14 -9.79
N LEU A 14 9.79 7.42 -9.91
CA LEU A 14 8.87 7.39 -8.78
C LEU A 14 8.81 6.00 -8.13
N ARG A 15 8.74 4.92 -8.92
CA ARG A 15 8.77 3.56 -8.38
C ARG A 15 10.07 3.26 -7.64
N VAL A 16 11.21 3.63 -8.22
CA VAL A 16 12.52 3.43 -7.57
C VAL A 16 12.56 4.18 -6.24
N PHE A 17 12.14 5.45 -6.22
CA PHE A 17 12.05 6.23 -4.99
C PHE A 17 11.15 5.57 -3.94
N LEU A 18 9.95 5.12 -4.32
CA LEU A 18 9.04 4.44 -3.40
C LEU A 18 9.60 3.10 -2.91
N THR A 19 10.35 2.36 -3.74
CA THR A 19 11.02 1.12 -3.33
C THR A 19 12.14 1.39 -2.33
N LEU A 20 12.91 2.48 -2.50
CA LEU A 20 13.89 2.90 -1.50
C LEU A 20 13.22 3.27 -0.17
N LEU A 21 12.04 3.91 -0.21
CA LEU A 21 11.27 4.18 1.00
C LEU A 21 10.78 2.90 1.69
N VAL A 22 10.40 1.86 0.96
CA VAL A 22 10.04 0.55 1.54
C VAL A 22 11.24 -0.04 2.28
N VAL A 23 12.42 -0.01 1.66
CA VAL A 23 13.67 -0.51 2.27
C VAL A 23 13.99 0.29 3.54
N ALA A 24 13.93 1.62 3.47
CA ALA A 24 14.16 2.49 4.63
C ALA A 24 13.13 2.25 5.75
N HIS A 25 11.86 2.03 5.38
CA HIS A 25 10.79 1.72 6.33
C HIS A 25 11.09 0.46 7.12
N HIS A 26 11.41 -0.65 6.44
CA HIS A 26 11.72 -1.91 7.13
C HIS A 26 13.04 -1.86 7.90
N ALA A 27 14.06 -1.22 7.36
CA ALA A 27 15.34 -1.05 8.06
C ALA A 27 15.18 -0.23 9.36
N ALA A 28 14.21 0.69 9.42
CA ALA A 28 13.94 1.52 10.58
C ALA A 28 13.11 0.82 11.67
N GLN A 29 12.37 -0.25 11.38
CA GLN A 29 11.44 -0.87 12.33
C GLN A 29 12.09 -1.29 13.66
N PRO A 30 13.28 -1.92 13.69
CA PRO A 30 13.97 -2.27 14.94
C PRO A 30 14.31 -1.06 15.85
N TYR A 31 14.43 0.14 15.27
CA TYR A 31 14.89 1.37 15.94
C TYR A 31 13.74 2.36 16.20
N GLY A 32 12.53 2.04 15.72
CA GLY A 32 11.34 2.88 15.83
C GLY A 32 10.85 3.05 17.27
N PRO A 33 10.24 4.20 17.63
CA PRO A 33 9.75 4.44 18.99
C PRO A 33 8.57 3.54 19.37
N THR A 34 7.81 3.03 18.38
CA THR A 34 6.65 2.16 18.61
C THR A 34 6.96 0.68 18.39
N GLY A 35 8.13 0.34 17.85
CA GLY A 35 8.56 -1.03 17.53
C GLY A 35 7.76 -1.74 16.41
N GLY A 36 6.48 -1.42 16.24
CA GLY A 36 5.55 -2.15 15.36
C GLY A 36 5.52 -3.65 15.67
N ASN A 37 4.88 -4.43 14.81
CA ASN A 37 4.95 -5.91 14.83
C ASN A 37 6.23 -6.41 14.12
N TRP A 38 7.39 -5.88 14.49
CA TRP A 38 8.67 -6.34 13.95
C TRP A 38 9.34 -7.34 14.90
N PRO A 39 9.85 -8.49 14.40
CA PRO A 39 10.31 -9.58 15.26
C PRO A 39 11.58 -9.26 16.06
N ILE A 40 12.31 -8.19 15.72
CA ILE A 40 13.59 -7.84 16.35
C ILE A 40 13.60 -6.39 16.79
N ALA A 41 13.84 -6.15 18.07
CA ALA A 41 13.94 -4.83 18.67
C ALA A 41 15.40 -4.47 18.98
N ASN A 42 15.81 -3.22 18.74
CA ASN A 42 17.07 -2.69 19.25
C ASN A 42 16.81 -1.87 20.54
N PRO A 43 17.68 -1.95 21.57
CA PRO A 43 17.61 -1.05 22.73
C PRO A 43 17.74 0.43 22.35
N GLU A 44 18.57 0.75 21.36
CA GLU A 44 18.73 2.10 20.84
C GLU A 44 17.55 2.48 19.94
N ARG A 45 16.89 3.58 20.29
CA ARG A 45 15.70 4.07 19.58
C ARG A 45 15.90 5.50 19.09
N ALA A 46 15.28 5.84 17.97
CA ALA A 46 15.34 7.17 17.39
C ALA A 46 13.94 7.78 17.26
N ALA A 47 13.68 8.85 18.02
CA ALA A 47 12.37 9.53 18.05
C ALA A 47 11.93 10.05 16.67
N ILE A 48 12.89 10.43 15.80
CA ILE A 48 12.65 10.88 14.43
C ILE A 48 11.97 9.82 13.55
N LEU A 49 12.07 8.53 13.90
CA LEU A 49 11.46 7.45 13.14
C LEU A 49 9.95 7.38 13.32
N GLY A 50 9.41 7.89 14.43
CA GLY A 50 7.96 7.99 14.66
C GLY A 50 7.24 8.81 13.57
N PRO A 51 7.57 10.10 13.37
CA PRO A 51 6.98 10.89 12.29
C PRO A 51 7.38 10.37 10.90
N PHE A 52 8.54 9.74 10.74
CA PHE A 52 8.90 9.07 9.49
C PHE A 52 7.90 7.97 9.12
N PHE A 53 7.54 7.07 10.04
CA PHE A 53 6.55 6.03 9.76
C PHE A 53 5.18 6.62 9.44
N ALA A 54 4.72 7.60 10.23
CA ALA A 54 3.43 8.24 10.03
C ALA A 54 3.34 8.94 8.65
N VAL A 55 4.35 9.74 8.30
CA VAL A 55 4.38 10.47 7.03
C VAL A 55 4.59 9.51 5.86
N ASN A 56 5.47 8.51 5.99
CA ASN A 56 5.70 7.53 4.94
C ASN A 56 4.41 6.76 4.64
N ALA A 57 3.79 6.17 5.67
CA ALA A 57 2.55 5.40 5.57
C ALA A 57 1.39 6.19 4.95
N ALA A 58 1.36 7.51 5.15
CA ALA A 58 0.31 8.37 4.62
C ALA A 58 0.22 8.40 3.08
N PHE A 59 1.27 8.03 2.34
CA PHE A 59 1.23 8.09 0.88
C PHE A 59 1.88 6.91 0.13
N PHE A 60 2.93 6.28 0.67
CA PHE A 60 3.82 5.49 -0.19
C PHE A 60 3.16 4.24 -0.80
N MET A 61 2.45 3.44 0.01
CA MET A 61 1.69 2.28 -0.49
C MET A 61 0.54 2.72 -1.38
N GLY A 62 -0.15 3.80 -1.01
CA GLY A 62 -1.19 4.40 -1.83
C GLY A 62 -0.70 4.76 -3.24
N LEU A 63 0.48 5.37 -3.35
CA LEU A 63 1.10 5.67 -4.65
C LEU A 63 1.50 4.41 -5.42
N PHE A 64 1.98 3.35 -4.75
CA PHE A 64 2.21 2.07 -5.42
C PHE A 64 0.91 1.49 -6.00
N PHE A 65 -0.20 1.55 -5.27
CA PHE A 65 -1.52 1.15 -5.79
C PHE A 65 -1.98 2.03 -6.95
N PHE A 66 -1.80 3.35 -6.87
CA PHE A 66 -2.08 4.25 -7.98
C PHE A 66 -1.29 3.90 -9.24
N ILE A 67 0.02 3.69 -9.09
CA ILE A 67 0.90 3.30 -10.19
C ILE A 67 0.46 1.94 -10.75
N ALA A 68 0.18 0.95 -9.90
CA ALA A 68 -0.30 -0.34 -10.37
C ALA A 68 -1.60 -0.20 -11.18
N GLY A 69 -2.57 0.55 -10.66
CA GLY A 69 -3.83 0.88 -11.33
C GLY A 69 -3.63 1.60 -12.66
N TYR A 70 -2.64 2.49 -12.77
CA TYR A 70 -2.31 3.18 -14.02
C TYR A 70 -1.86 2.23 -15.14
N PHE A 71 -1.11 1.18 -14.82
CA PHE A 71 -0.57 0.26 -15.83
C PHE A 71 -1.42 -1.00 -16.07
N VAL A 72 -2.46 -1.23 -15.28
CA VAL A 72 -3.39 -2.35 -15.48
C VAL A 72 -4.22 -2.20 -16.76
N PRO A 73 -4.87 -1.05 -17.05
CA PRO A 73 -5.64 -0.85 -18.27
C PRO A 73 -4.87 -1.05 -19.59
N PRO A 74 -3.67 -0.45 -19.83
CA PRO A 74 -2.93 -0.69 -21.07
C PRO A 74 -2.54 -2.16 -21.23
N ALA A 75 -2.17 -2.82 -20.12
CA ALA A 75 -1.83 -4.23 -20.14
C ALA A 75 -3.05 -5.11 -20.44
N CYS A 76 -4.23 -4.73 -19.96
CA CYS A 76 -5.49 -5.39 -20.28
C CYS A 76 -5.88 -5.20 -21.74
N ASP A 77 -5.80 -3.97 -22.26
CA ASP A 77 -6.17 -3.63 -23.64
C ASP A 77 -5.29 -4.34 -24.66
N ARG A 78 -3.98 -4.43 -24.38
CA ARG A 78 -3.00 -5.06 -25.29
C ARG A 78 -3.08 -6.58 -25.29
N ASN A 79 -3.32 -7.20 -24.14
CA ASN A 79 -3.14 -8.65 -23.98
C ASN A 79 -4.48 -9.41 -23.75
N GLY A 80 -5.57 -8.69 -23.47
CA GLY A 80 -6.83 -9.26 -23.00
C GLY A 80 -6.79 -9.72 -21.53
N THR A 81 -7.98 -9.86 -20.91
CA THR A 81 -8.13 -10.21 -19.49
C THR A 81 -7.42 -11.51 -19.12
N LYS A 82 -7.59 -12.58 -19.92
CA LYS A 82 -7.01 -13.89 -19.62
C LYS A 82 -5.47 -13.83 -19.53
N ARG A 83 -4.81 -13.22 -20.51
CA ARG A 83 -3.35 -13.12 -20.56
C ARG A 83 -2.80 -12.16 -19.52
N LEU A 84 -3.54 -11.09 -19.19
CA LEU A 84 -3.22 -10.20 -18.07
C LEU A 84 -3.15 -11.00 -16.75
N LEU A 85 -4.21 -11.76 -16.43
CA LEU A 85 -4.28 -12.52 -15.19
C LEU A 85 -3.22 -13.62 -15.13
N GLN A 86 -3.02 -14.38 -16.22
CA GLN A 86 -1.94 -15.38 -16.29
C GLN A 86 -0.55 -14.76 -16.08
N SER A 87 -0.28 -13.61 -16.70
CA SER A 87 0.98 -12.89 -16.52
C SER A 87 1.18 -12.45 -15.07
N ARG A 88 0.13 -11.92 -14.42
CA ARG A 88 0.19 -11.49 -13.02
C ARG A 88 0.33 -12.66 -12.05
N LEU A 89 -0.38 -13.76 -12.25
CA LEU A 89 -0.25 -14.98 -11.46
C LEU A 89 1.19 -15.53 -11.53
N ARG A 90 1.80 -15.55 -12.72
CA ARG A 90 3.20 -16.02 -12.86
C ARG A 90 4.22 -15.07 -12.23
N ARG A 91 4.01 -13.75 -12.32
CA ARG A 91 4.97 -12.74 -11.86
C ARG A 91 4.80 -12.33 -10.40
N LEU A 92 3.62 -12.52 -9.83
CA LEU A 92 3.28 -12.13 -8.46
C LEU A 92 2.85 -13.35 -7.63
N GLY A 93 1.92 -14.15 -8.16
CA GLY A 93 1.39 -15.32 -7.44
C GLY A 93 2.43 -16.41 -7.18
N LEU A 94 3.24 -16.77 -8.17
CA LEU A 94 4.32 -17.75 -7.97
C LEU A 94 5.37 -17.28 -6.94
N PRO A 95 5.88 -16.03 -7.00
CA PRO A 95 6.72 -15.50 -5.94
C PRO A 95 6.04 -15.52 -4.57
N VAL A 96 4.78 -15.07 -4.45
CA VAL A 96 4.05 -15.11 -3.17
C VAL A 96 3.98 -16.52 -2.62
N LEU A 97 3.61 -17.50 -3.45
CA LEU A 97 3.53 -18.91 -3.03
C LEU A 97 4.89 -19.46 -2.58
N PHE A 98 5.96 -19.14 -3.32
CA PHE A 98 7.30 -19.56 -2.98
C PHE A 98 7.74 -19.00 -1.62
N PHE A 99 7.56 -17.70 -1.40
CA PHE A 99 7.93 -17.09 -0.13
C PHE A 99 7.07 -17.60 1.04
N ALA A 100 5.76 -17.71 0.83
CA ALA A 100 4.81 -18.22 1.83
C ALA A 100 5.11 -19.66 2.27
N LEU A 101 5.51 -20.54 1.34
CA LEU A 101 5.68 -21.97 1.63
C LEU A 101 7.14 -22.39 1.88
N VAL A 102 8.11 -21.60 1.44
CA VAL A 102 9.54 -21.98 1.50
C VAL A 102 10.35 -21.04 2.38
N VAL A 103 10.08 -19.72 2.32
CA VAL A 103 10.92 -18.71 2.98
C VAL A 103 10.43 -18.38 4.39
N PHE A 104 9.14 -18.05 4.55
CA PHE A 104 8.60 -17.65 5.86
C PHE A 104 8.49 -18.77 6.90
N PRO A 105 8.13 -20.03 6.55
CA PRO A 105 8.01 -21.09 7.55
C PRO A 105 9.28 -21.34 8.37
N PRO A 106 10.49 -21.49 7.78
CA PRO A 106 11.71 -21.67 8.59
C PRO A 106 12.07 -20.44 9.42
N ILE A 107 11.75 -19.22 8.93
CA ILE A 107 11.94 -17.98 9.71
C ILE A 107 11.04 -17.98 10.94
N LEU A 108 9.73 -18.24 10.75
CA LEU A 108 8.79 -18.31 11.87
C LEU A 108 9.13 -19.41 12.86
N TYR A 109 9.53 -20.58 12.37
CA TYR A 109 9.97 -21.69 13.23
C TYR A 109 11.17 -21.30 14.08
N ALA A 110 12.18 -20.64 13.49
CA ALA A 110 13.35 -20.18 14.22
C ALA A 110 12.99 -19.10 15.27
N LEU A 111 12.11 -18.15 14.92
CA LEU A 111 11.66 -17.09 15.82
C LEU A 111 10.80 -17.62 16.97
N ALA A 112 9.87 -18.54 16.68
CA ALA A 112 8.99 -19.13 17.69
C ALA A 112 9.71 -20.15 18.57
N SER A 113 10.79 -20.77 18.09
CA SER A 113 11.57 -21.82 18.78
C SER A 113 10.67 -22.87 19.48
N PRO A 114 9.71 -23.48 18.77
CA PRO A 114 8.79 -24.42 19.39
C PRO A 114 9.51 -25.73 19.77
N PRO A 115 8.96 -26.51 20.71
CA PRO A 115 9.54 -27.80 21.11
C PRO A 115 9.35 -28.91 20.06
N THR A 116 8.51 -28.68 19.05
CA THR A 116 8.21 -29.64 17.98
C THR A 116 9.24 -29.56 16.86
N SER A 117 9.41 -30.63 16.08
CA SER A 117 10.26 -30.59 14.88
C SER A 117 9.66 -29.70 13.80
N PHE A 118 10.52 -29.12 12.93
CA PHE A 118 10.08 -28.28 11.82
C PHE A 118 8.98 -28.91 10.93
N PRO A 119 9.06 -30.18 10.52
CA PRO A 119 7.98 -30.80 9.74
C PRO A 119 6.64 -30.86 10.50
N ALA A 120 6.68 -31.12 11.81
CA ALA A 120 5.48 -31.15 12.65
C ALA A 120 4.87 -29.74 12.78
N PHE A 121 5.71 -28.72 13.01
CA PHE A 121 5.30 -27.32 13.00
C PHE A 121 4.65 -26.92 11.67
N PHE A 122 5.30 -27.24 10.54
CA PHE A 122 4.79 -26.90 9.21
C PHE A 122 3.39 -27.49 8.97
N VAL A 123 3.20 -28.78 9.27
CA VAL A 123 1.88 -29.43 9.08
C VAL A 123 0.83 -28.84 10.04
N GLN A 124 1.19 -28.59 11.30
CA GLN A 124 0.22 -28.10 12.28
C GLN A 124 -0.21 -26.66 11.99
N VAL A 125 0.73 -25.78 11.66
CA VAL A 125 0.47 -24.34 11.47
C VAL A 125 -0.01 -24.07 10.05
N TYR A 126 0.75 -24.45 9.02
CA TYR A 126 0.45 -24.07 7.64
C TYR A 126 -0.63 -24.94 6.98
N VAL A 127 -0.73 -26.23 7.34
CA VAL A 127 -1.68 -27.14 6.68
C VAL A 127 -2.97 -27.27 7.48
N LYS A 128 -2.90 -27.50 8.79
CA LYS A 128 -4.10 -27.72 9.62
C LYS A 128 -4.77 -26.41 10.05
N GLN A 129 -4.00 -25.41 10.45
CA GLN A 129 -4.53 -24.11 10.89
C GLN A 129 -4.68 -23.11 9.75
N LEU A 130 -4.09 -23.40 8.58
CA LEU A 130 -4.05 -22.49 7.41
C LEU A 130 -3.47 -21.11 7.74
N ASP A 131 -2.58 -21.05 8.73
CA ASP A 131 -1.93 -19.82 9.16
C ASP A 131 -0.72 -19.54 8.27
N ILE A 132 -1.01 -19.11 7.03
CA ILE A 132 -0.02 -18.88 5.99
C ILE A 132 0.52 -17.46 6.10
N GLU A 133 1.71 -17.33 6.68
CA GLU A 133 2.41 -16.06 6.74
C GLU A 133 2.87 -15.60 5.35
N VAL A 134 2.51 -14.37 5.02
CA VAL A 134 2.97 -13.68 3.80
C VAL A 134 3.72 -12.39 4.11
N ALA A 135 3.75 -11.96 5.37
CA ALA A 135 4.36 -10.75 5.87
C ALA A 135 4.10 -9.56 4.91
N HIS A 136 5.16 -8.88 4.49
CA HIS A 136 5.14 -7.71 3.62
C HIS A 136 4.66 -7.98 2.18
N LEU A 137 4.40 -9.25 1.81
CA LEU A 137 3.87 -9.62 0.48
C LEU A 137 2.36 -9.40 0.34
N TRP A 138 1.67 -8.97 1.40
CA TRP A 138 0.25 -8.60 1.37
C TRP A 138 -0.09 -7.67 0.18
N PHE A 139 0.81 -6.75 -0.17
CA PHE A 139 0.66 -5.84 -1.30
C PHE A 139 0.49 -6.58 -2.64
N LEU A 140 1.28 -7.63 -2.87
CA LEU A 140 1.25 -8.41 -4.11
C LEU A 140 -0.08 -9.17 -4.23
N MET A 141 -0.61 -9.67 -3.12
CA MET A 141 -1.91 -10.34 -3.08
C MET A 141 -3.05 -9.36 -3.37
N HIS A 142 -3.01 -8.15 -2.80
CA HIS A 142 -3.96 -7.09 -3.12
C HIS A 142 -3.90 -6.72 -4.61
N LEU A 143 -2.71 -6.63 -5.21
CA LEU A 143 -2.57 -6.39 -6.64
C LEU A 143 -3.18 -7.50 -7.50
N LEU A 144 -3.05 -8.77 -7.10
CA LEU A 144 -3.70 -9.89 -7.79
C LEU A 144 -5.22 -9.74 -7.74
N VAL A 145 -5.79 -9.48 -6.55
CA VAL A 145 -7.23 -9.27 -6.36
C VAL A 145 -7.71 -8.07 -7.17
N TYR A 146 -7.07 -6.91 -7.06
CA TYR A 146 -7.49 -5.70 -7.75
C TYR A 146 -7.41 -5.83 -9.27
N THR A 147 -6.38 -6.52 -9.78
CA THR A 147 -6.28 -6.83 -11.22
C THR A 147 -7.38 -7.81 -11.64
N ALA A 148 -7.68 -8.84 -10.83
CA ALA A 148 -8.76 -9.79 -11.11
C ALA A 148 -10.12 -9.10 -11.17
N LEU A 149 -10.43 -8.25 -10.18
CA LEU A 149 -11.65 -7.45 -10.13
C LEU A 149 -11.75 -6.52 -11.34
N TYR A 150 -10.65 -5.84 -11.71
CA TYR A 150 -10.63 -5.00 -12.91
C TYR A 150 -10.88 -5.81 -14.19
N GLY A 151 -10.24 -6.96 -14.31
CA GLY A 151 -10.40 -7.87 -15.45
C GLY A 151 -11.83 -8.40 -15.58
N LEU A 152 -12.44 -8.78 -14.46
CA LEU A 152 -13.84 -9.20 -14.37
C LEU A 152 -14.78 -8.06 -14.74
N TRP A 153 -14.58 -6.87 -14.16
CA TRP A 153 -15.35 -5.68 -14.51
C TRP A 153 -15.29 -5.44 -16.02
N ARG A 154 -14.09 -5.44 -16.63
CA ARG A 154 -13.98 -5.21 -18.06
C ARG A 154 -14.57 -6.33 -18.91
N TYR A 155 -14.52 -7.58 -18.43
CA TYR A 155 -15.18 -8.69 -19.12
C TYR A 155 -16.71 -8.50 -19.14
N LEU A 156 -17.30 -8.10 -18.01
CA LEU A 156 -18.75 -7.94 -17.85
C LEU A 156 -19.30 -6.68 -18.54
N THR A 157 -18.68 -5.52 -18.34
CA THR A 157 -19.28 -4.23 -18.73
C THR A 157 -18.94 -3.80 -20.14
N ARG A 158 -17.91 -4.38 -20.75
CA ARG A 158 -17.33 -3.94 -22.02
C ARG A 158 -17.12 -2.42 -22.14
N SER A 159 -16.94 -1.74 -21.00
CA SER A 159 -17.04 -0.29 -20.92
C SER A 159 -16.07 0.41 -21.87
N ARG A 160 -16.58 1.41 -22.59
CA ARG A 160 -15.77 2.37 -23.34
C ARG A 160 -15.35 3.51 -22.40
N PRO A 161 -14.15 4.07 -22.58
CA PRO A 161 -13.73 5.22 -21.79
C PRO A 161 -14.63 6.43 -22.12
N CYS A 162 -15.32 6.96 -21.11
CA CYS A 162 -15.96 8.28 -21.19
C CYS A 162 -14.90 9.36 -20.97
N LYS A 163 -14.92 10.49 -21.68
CA LYS A 163 -13.92 11.56 -21.48
C LYS A 163 -14.25 12.36 -20.22
N ILE A 164 -13.41 12.24 -19.19
CA ILE A 164 -13.51 13.00 -17.93
C ILE A 164 -12.31 13.94 -17.86
N GLN A 165 -12.52 15.19 -17.47
CA GLN A 165 -11.43 16.15 -17.29
C GLN A 165 -10.54 15.78 -16.08
N PRO A 166 -9.26 16.17 -16.06
CA PRO A 166 -8.43 16.00 -14.86
C PRO A 166 -9.05 16.73 -13.66
N PRO A 167 -8.98 16.16 -12.46
CA PRO A 167 -9.60 16.75 -11.28
C PRO A 167 -9.03 18.16 -11.00
N GLY A 168 -9.92 19.11 -10.73
CA GLY A 168 -9.57 20.46 -10.27
C GLY A 168 -9.25 20.49 -8.78
N HIS A 169 -8.89 21.67 -8.25
CA HIS A 169 -8.59 21.84 -6.83
C HIS A 169 -9.77 21.42 -5.93
N GLY A 170 -11.00 21.83 -6.27
CA GLY A 170 -12.19 21.44 -5.52
C GLY A 170 -12.41 19.93 -5.49
N SER A 171 -12.22 19.23 -6.62
CA SER A 171 -12.34 17.77 -6.68
C SER A 171 -11.29 17.06 -5.84
N ILE A 172 -10.04 17.56 -5.84
CA ILE A 172 -8.96 17.00 -5.02
C ILE A 172 -9.25 17.22 -3.54
N LEU A 173 -9.74 18.41 -3.16
CA LEU A 173 -10.13 18.73 -1.79
C LEU A 173 -11.30 17.87 -1.31
N ILE A 174 -12.35 17.71 -2.12
CA ILE A 174 -13.49 16.85 -1.81
C ILE A 174 -13.05 15.40 -1.66
N TYR A 175 -12.18 14.90 -2.55
CA TYR A 175 -11.62 13.57 -2.43
C TYR A 175 -10.83 13.40 -1.13
N TRP A 176 -9.96 14.37 -0.81
CA TRP A 176 -9.16 14.33 0.41
C TRP A 176 -10.04 14.33 1.68
N LEU A 177 -11.04 15.21 1.75
CA LEU A 177 -12.00 15.26 2.86
C LEU A 177 -12.81 13.97 2.96
N GLY A 178 -13.37 13.50 1.84
CA GLY A 178 -14.16 12.27 1.79
C GLY A 178 -13.34 11.04 2.19
N LEU A 179 -12.11 10.92 1.68
CA LEU A 179 -11.19 9.85 2.07
C LEU A 179 -10.86 9.93 3.56
N SER A 180 -10.63 11.12 4.10
CA SER A 180 -10.33 11.32 5.52
C SER A 180 -11.50 10.89 6.41
N ILE A 181 -12.73 11.26 6.05
CA ILE A 181 -13.95 10.85 6.77
C ILE A 181 -14.14 9.34 6.70
N ILE A 182 -14.06 8.74 5.52
CA ILE A 182 -14.22 7.28 5.36
C ILE A 182 -13.14 6.54 6.15
N THR A 183 -11.90 6.99 6.07
CA THR A 183 -10.77 6.41 6.81
C THR A 183 -11.00 6.54 8.33
N PHE A 184 -11.45 7.69 8.81
CA PHE A 184 -11.82 7.90 10.21
C PHE A 184 -12.90 6.89 10.66
N LEU A 185 -13.98 6.74 9.89
CA LEU A 185 -15.08 5.83 10.21
C LEU A 185 -14.64 4.37 10.25
N VAL A 186 -13.83 3.94 9.28
CA VAL A 186 -13.27 2.57 9.26
C VAL A 186 -12.39 2.35 10.48
N ARG A 187 -11.59 3.35 10.85
CA ARG A 187 -10.66 3.26 11.97
C ARG A 187 -11.30 3.26 13.35
N ILE A 188 -12.59 3.59 13.48
CA ILE A 188 -13.36 3.37 14.73
C ILE A 188 -13.37 1.88 15.10
N ASN A 189 -13.55 1.01 14.11
CA ASN A 189 -13.63 -0.43 14.32
C ASN A 189 -12.30 -1.14 14.00
N TYR A 190 -11.50 -0.56 13.11
CA TYR A 190 -10.25 -1.14 12.63
C TYR A 190 -9.10 -0.15 12.77
N PRO A 191 -8.53 0.00 13.97
CA PRO A 191 -7.37 0.85 14.16
C PRO A 191 -6.18 0.41 13.29
N ILE A 192 -5.22 1.32 13.07
CA ILE A 192 -3.94 1.02 12.43
C ILE A 192 -3.28 -0.17 13.13
N ASP A 193 -2.57 -1.00 12.36
CA ASP A 193 -1.92 -2.24 12.80
C ASP A 193 -2.91 -3.36 13.21
N ARG A 194 -4.22 -3.17 13.07
CA ARG A 194 -5.20 -4.26 13.16
C ARG A 194 -5.36 -4.95 11.81
N TRP A 195 -4.63 -6.03 11.62
CA TRP A 195 -4.70 -6.91 10.46
C TRP A 195 -5.82 -7.95 10.60
N ILE A 196 -6.55 -8.19 9.52
CA ILE A 196 -7.53 -9.28 9.44
C ILE A 196 -7.37 -10.06 8.13
N ASP A 197 -7.57 -11.37 8.19
CA ASP A 197 -7.50 -12.22 7.01
C ASP A 197 -8.83 -12.27 6.28
N VAL A 198 -8.91 -11.49 5.22
CA VAL A 198 -10.08 -11.49 4.33
C VAL A 198 -10.06 -12.80 3.55
N LEU A 199 -11.18 -13.53 3.58
CA LEU A 199 -11.31 -14.86 2.95
C LEU A 199 -10.29 -15.90 3.49
N GLY A 200 -9.71 -15.67 4.68
CA GLY A 200 -8.79 -16.59 5.35
C GLY A 200 -7.37 -16.66 4.76
N VAL A 201 -7.05 -15.87 3.72
CA VAL A 201 -5.74 -15.93 3.04
C VAL A 201 -5.20 -14.56 2.60
N LEU A 202 -5.95 -13.48 2.81
CA LEU A 202 -5.56 -12.13 2.41
C LEU A 202 -5.43 -11.23 3.65
N PRO A 203 -4.22 -11.14 4.26
CA PRO A 203 -3.96 -10.23 5.35
C PRO A 203 -4.20 -8.80 4.88
N THR A 204 -5.20 -8.18 5.48
CA THR A 204 -5.71 -6.88 5.09
C THR A 204 -5.73 -5.96 6.30
N GLU A 205 -4.99 -4.87 6.20
CA GLU A 205 -5.09 -3.77 7.15
C GLU A 205 -6.26 -2.87 6.74
N MET A 206 -7.41 -3.11 7.35
CA MET A 206 -8.65 -2.39 7.00
C MET A 206 -8.52 -0.87 7.14
N ALA A 207 -7.68 -0.41 8.07
CA ALA A 207 -7.40 1.00 8.34
C ALA A 207 -6.90 1.80 7.11
N HIS A 208 -6.25 1.13 6.14
CA HIS A 208 -5.70 1.76 4.93
C HIS A 208 -6.40 1.30 3.65
N LEU A 209 -7.28 0.31 3.73
CA LEU A 209 -7.99 -0.23 2.57
C LEU A 209 -8.75 0.83 1.75
N PRO A 210 -9.47 1.81 2.35
CA PRO A 210 -10.13 2.87 1.59
C PRO A 210 -9.16 3.67 0.70
N GLN A 211 -7.97 3.98 1.24
CA GLN A 211 -6.92 4.69 0.51
C GLN A 211 -6.37 3.84 -0.64
N TYR A 212 -6.05 2.57 -0.37
CA TYR A 212 -5.46 1.67 -1.35
C TYR A 212 -6.39 1.39 -2.53
N VAL A 213 -7.65 1.06 -2.26
CA VAL A 213 -8.67 0.83 -3.29
C VAL A 213 -8.92 2.09 -4.10
N SER A 214 -9.14 3.23 -3.43
CA SER A 214 -9.46 4.48 -4.14
C SER A 214 -8.31 4.96 -5.02
N LEU A 215 -7.05 4.86 -4.55
CA LEU A 215 -5.89 5.24 -5.35
C LEU A 215 -5.64 4.28 -6.51
N PHE A 216 -5.88 2.98 -6.35
CA PHE A 216 -5.85 2.04 -7.48
C PHE A 216 -6.86 2.42 -8.57
N VAL A 217 -8.10 2.75 -8.18
CA VAL A 217 -9.14 3.21 -9.11
C VAL A 217 -8.77 4.54 -9.76
N LEU A 218 -8.23 5.50 -9.00
CA LEU A 218 -7.74 6.76 -9.54
C LEU A 218 -6.58 6.54 -10.53
N GLY A 219 -5.72 5.54 -10.29
CA GLY A 219 -4.69 5.13 -11.24
C GLY A 219 -5.29 4.67 -12.57
N ILE A 220 -6.31 3.82 -12.52
CA ILE A 220 -7.06 3.37 -13.71
C ILE A 220 -7.65 4.57 -14.46
N MET A 221 -8.32 5.48 -13.74
CA MET A 221 -8.89 6.70 -14.32
C MET A 221 -7.81 7.58 -14.94
N ALA A 222 -6.69 7.77 -14.25
CA ALA A 222 -5.59 8.60 -14.71
C ALA A 222 -5.01 8.11 -16.04
N TYR A 223 -4.91 6.79 -16.25
CA TYR A 223 -4.54 6.24 -17.56
C TYR A 223 -5.65 6.43 -18.59
N ARG A 224 -6.87 5.98 -18.28
CA ARG A 224 -8.00 5.99 -19.24
C ARG A 224 -8.33 7.38 -19.76
N GLN A 225 -8.10 8.39 -18.91
CA GLN A 225 -8.35 9.79 -19.20
C GLN A 225 -7.08 10.55 -19.56
N ASN A 226 -5.90 9.93 -19.59
CA ASN A 226 -4.64 10.64 -19.78
C ASN A 226 -4.51 11.87 -18.83
N TRP A 227 -4.82 11.71 -17.55
CA TRP A 227 -4.72 12.80 -16.57
C TRP A 227 -3.27 13.25 -16.41
N VAL A 228 -2.32 12.32 -16.41
CA VAL A 228 -0.90 12.63 -16.23
C VAL A 228 -0.35 13.51 -17.36
N GLY A 229 -0.81 13.33 -18.59
CA GLY A 229 -0.43 14.18 -19.73
C GLY A 229 -1.22 15.50 -19.83
N ARG A 230 -2.35 15.64 -19.14
CA ARG A 230 -3.25 16.82 -19.25
C ARG A 230 -3.29 17.70 -17.99
N MET A 231 -2.79 17.22 -16.86
CA MET A 231 -2.82 17.96 -15.61
C MET A 231 -1.76 19.07 -15.61
N PRO A 232 -2.12 20.32 -15.29
CA PRO A 232 -1.14 21.41 -15.18
C PRO A 232 -0.09 21.11 -14.10
N ILE A 233 1.18 21.37 -14.40
CA ILE A 233 2.29 21.16 -13.46
C ILE A 233 2.09 21.99 -12.18
N SER A 234 1.62 23.24 -12.31
CA SER A 234 1.31 24.11 -11.17
C SER A 234 0.35 23.47 -10.17
N ARG A 235 -0.66 22.75 -10.67
CA ARG A 235 -1.61 22.01 -9.82
C ARG A 235 -0.90 20.91 -9.03
N GLY A 236 -0.03 20.14 -9.69
CA GLY A 236 0.77 19.12 -9.03
C GLY A 236 1.70 19.70 -7.96
N LEU A 237 2.39 20.81 -8.27
CA LEU A 237 3.30 21.48 -7.34
C LEU A 237 2.59 22.08 -6.12
N ILE A 238 1.40 22.65 -6.29
CA ILE A 238 0.60 23.17 -5.18
C ILE A 238 0.26 22.06 -4.19
N TRP A 239 -0.29 20.94 -4.67
CA TRP A 239 -0.69 19.83 -3.80
C TRP A 239 0.50 19.08 -3.22
N LEU A 240 1.62 19.03 -3.94
CA LEU A 240 2.89 18.57 -3.38
C LEU A 240 3.34 19.47 -2.22
N GLY A 241 3.28 20.80 -2.40
CA GLY A 241 3.61 21.77 -1.35
C GLY A 241 2.73 21.63 -0.11
N VAL A 242 1.41 21.46 -0.30
CA VAL A 242 0.46 21.18 0.80
C VAL A 242 0.85 19.89 1.53
N GLY A 243 1.15 18.81 0.80
CA GLY A 243 1.56 17.54 1.39
C GLY A 243 2.89 17.63 2.15
N LEU A 244 3.88 18.32 1.59
CA LEU A 244 5.16 18.57 2.23
C LEU A 244 5.00 19.43 3.49
N GLY A 245 4.16 20.46 3.44
CA GLY A 245 3.82 21.29 4.59
C GLY A 245 3.16 20.49 5.71
N ALA A 246 2.17 19.66 5.37
CA ALA A 246 1.52 18.77 6.34
C ALA A 246 2.51 17.77 6.95
N GLY A 247 3.39 17.18 6.14
CA GLY A 247 4.47 16.32 6.60
C GLY A 247 5.41 17.04 7.56
N PHE A 248 5.88 18.23 7.19
CA PHE A 248 6.74 19.06 8.05
C PHE A 248 6.08 19.38 9.39
N LEU A 249 4.81 19.78 9.39
CA LEU A 249 4.05 20.02 10.61
C LEU A 249 3.94 18.77 11.49
N ARG A 250 3.75 17.58 10.88
CA ARG A 250 3.72 16.31 11.62
C ARG A 250 5.05 15.98 12.28
N TYR A 251 6.18 16.27 11.61
CA TYR A 251 7.52 16.14 12.18
C TYR A 251 7.73 17.13 13.32
N LEU A 252 7.42 18.40 13.09
CA LEU A 252 7.55 19.46 14.09
C LEU A 252 6.74 19.14 15.35
N TYR A 253 5.50 18.71 15.19
CA TYR A 253 4.64 18.26 16.29
C TYR A 253 5.29 17.10 17.07
N SER A 254 5.69 16.03 16.37
CA SER A 254 6.23 14.83 17.01
C SER A 254 7.48 15.11 17.84
N LEU A 255 8.39 15.93 17.32
CA LEU A 255 9.70 16.18 17.92
C LEU A 255 9.62 17.24 19.03
N SER A 256 8.62 18.12 18.99
CA SER A 256 8.42 19.15 20.00
C SER A 256 7.45 18.74 21.11
N ARG A 257 6.75 17.60 20.96
CA ARG A 257 5.70 17.15 21.89
C ARG A 257 6.16 17.10 23.35
N THR A 258 7.34 16.54 23.61
CA THR A 258 7.86 16.35 24.97
C THR A 258 8.24 17.67 25.60
N LYS A 259 8.77 18.60 24.80
CA LYS A 259 9.13 19.96 25.23
C LYS A 259 7.91 20.79 25.64
N PHE A 260 6.78 20.57 24.96
CA PHE A 260 5.56 21.36 25.17
C PHE A 260 4.43 20.59 25.87
N ALA A 261 4.71 19.40 26.43
CA ALA A 261 3.73 18.52 27.06
C ALA A 261 2.46 18.29 26.21
N LEU A 262 2.63 18.17 24.89
CA LEU A 262 1.53 17.93 23.96
C LEU A 262 1.06 16.47 24.04
N PRO A 263 -0.25 16.21 23.83
CA PRO A 263 -0.79 14.84 23.82
C PRO A 263 -0.13 13.97 22.76
N ASP A 264 -0.20 12.66 22.93
CA ASP A 264 0.28 11.74 21.92
C ASP A 264 -0.78 11.58 20.83
N LEU A 265 -0.60 12.26 19.69
CA LEU A 265 -1.44 12.05 18.52
C LEU A 265 -1.02 10.75 17.82
N ILE A 266 -1.55 9.65 18.34
CA ILE A 266 -1.44 8.35 17.69
C ILE A 266 -2.59 8.32 16.69
N ALA A 267 -2.27 8.24 15.40
CA ALA A 267 -3.29 8.11 14.34
C ALA A 267 -3.94 6.70 14.34
N GLY A 268 -4.08 6.09 15.53
CA GLY A 268 -4.48 4.71 15.79
C GLY A 268 -5.89 4.46 15.31
N GLY A 269 -6.86 5.32 15.65
CA GLY A 269 -8.16 5.30 14.98
C GLY A 269 -9.32 5.94 15.70
N GLY A 270 -10.37 6.27 14.94
CA GLY A 270 -11.68 6.63 15.49
C GLY A 270 -11.66 7.81 16.45
N PHE A 271 -12.21 7.63 17.65
CA PHE A 271 -12.21 8.64 18.72
C PHE A 271 -10.97 8.56 19.63
N ASP A 272 -10.09 7.57 19.42
CA ASP A 272 -8.86 7.36 20.18
C ASP A 272 -7.70 8.10 19.49
N TRP A 273 -7.79 9.43 19.44
CA TRP A 273 -6.74 10.35 18.98
C TRP A 273 -5.86 10.85 20.11
#